data_AF-A0A1I1WHG2-F1
#
_entry.id   AF-A0A1I1WHG2-F1
#
_cell.length_a   1.000
_cell.length_b   1.000
_cell.length_c   1.000
_cell.angle_alpha   90.00
_cell.angle_beta   90.00
_cell.angle_gamma   90.00
#
_symmetry.space_group_name_H-M   'P 1'
#
loop_
_entity.id
_entity.type
_entity.pdbx_description
1 polymer ?
#
loop_
_entity_poly.entity_id
_entity_poly.type
_entity_poly.pdbx_seq_one_letter_code
_entity_poly.pdbx_strand_id
1 'polypeptide(L)'
;MPGTPHTLYVNFDGAVLRRGCGNDSRHDCSTLADLFDGYIGPFVGTEARRVAIIESVRKDLREIGVRTTWRRPPDDPGYTMVLYGDIGAQDFAGIAPYIDCGNLWANDTCFAGAFQGSNTGATIILQEAAHTWGLEHVNSPFDNLHPFVEAPTPFFQDQCNKIVANTDLVETAGVCNLVHEMFCETGYQNSFQELLYLFGPAQPDIVAPALKLTSPVDGSYHVLPVELSLYGDVTDDLEPQFYAVEIQQDGQTIFSDEAIRVDLRLTNPPPGTYDLLVTVRDEGGNAGSDRVRFTILPEGSEDPDSTTGDSDGTGDTGDTGETGGLSEQQGCDLGITAGGPAWLVVLALGRRRRRALAVRHTALASPPAPR
;
A
#
# COMPACT_ATOMS: atom_id res chain seq x y z
N MET A 1 -14.11 -23.52 -8.71
CA MET A 1 -14.60 -23.69 -10.10
C MET A 1 -13.75 -22.79 -10.98
N PRO A 2 -13.43 -23.18 -12.22
CA PRO A 2 -12.71 -22.29 -13.14
C PRO A 2 -13.44 -20.95 -13.30
N GLY A 3 -12.68 -19.88 -13.48
CA GLY A 3 -13.19 -18.52 -13.69
C GLY A 3 -13.86 -17.90 -12.45
N THR A 4 -13.56 -18.38 -11.24
CA THR A 4 -14.15 -17.82 -10.01
C THR A 4 -13.17 -16.85 -9.37
N PRO A 5 -13.52 -15.56 -9.22
CA PRO A 5 -12.68 -14.58 -8.56
C PRO A 5 -12.25 -15.03 -7.17
N HIS A 6 -11.02 -14.71 -6.79
CA HIS A 6 -10.40 -15.13 -5.54
C HIS A 6 -9.83 -13.96 -4.74
N THR A 7 -9.64 -14.16 -3.44
CA THR A 7 -9.00 -13.17 -2.59
C THR A 7 -7.64 -13.67 -2.12
N LEU A 8 -6.61 -12.83 -2.33
CA LEU A 8 -5.29 -12.99 -1.75
C LEU A 8 -5.13 -12.02 -0.57
N TYR A 9 -5.03 -12.59 0.63
CA TYR A 9 -4.74 -11.86 1.85
C TYR A 9 -3.25 -11.91 2.17
N VAL A 10 -2.58 -10.76 2.20
CA VAL A 10 -1.19 -10.66 2.66
C VAL A 10 -1.18 -10.22 4.13
N ASN A 11 -0.85 -11.15 5.02
CA ASN A 11 -0.76 -10.88 6.45
C ASN A 11 0.65 -10.36 6.80
N PHE A 12 0.74 -9.05 7.04
CA PHE A 12 1.97 -8.37 7.49
C PHE A 12 2.16 -8.37 9.02
N ASP A 13 1.15 -8.78 9.78
CA ASP A 13 1.16 -8.69 11.25
C ASP A 13 1.72 -9.96 11.91
N GLY A 14 1.99 -11.00 11.11
CA GLY A 14 2.40 -12.30 11.61
C GLY A 14 1.22 -13.10 12.18
N ALA A 15 1.52 -14.26 12.76
CA ALA A 15 0.51 -15.11 13.38
C ALA A 15 1.12 -16.15 14.32
N VAL A 16 0.33 -16.60 15.29
CA VAL A 16 0.58 -17.87 15.99
C VAL A 16 -0.11 -18.98 15.22
N LEU A 17 0.66 -19.93 14.70
CA LEU A 17 0.18 -20.99 13.83
C LEU A 17 -0.43 -22.13 14.63
N ARG A 18 -1.58 -22.61 14.17
CA ARG A 18 -2.29 -23.75 14.77
C ARG A 18 -1.84 -25.06 14.12
N ARG A 19 -1.59 -26.05 14.97
CA ARG A 19 -1.18 -27.41 14.59
C ARG A 19 -2.39 -28.34 14.51
N GLY A 20 -2.31 -29.38 13.68
CA GLY A 20 -3.28 -30.49 13.67
C GLY A 20 -4.63 -30.19 13.02
N CYS A 21 -4.79 -29.02 12.39
CA CYS A 21 -6.01 -28.62 11.66
C CYS A 21 -5.83 -28.54 10.14
N GLY A 22 -4.74 -29.09 9.59
CA GLY A 22 -4.42 -29.01 8.17
C GLY A 22 -3.88 -27.64 7.77
N ASN A 23 -4.23 -27.19 6.56
CA ASN A 23 -3.92 -25.87 6.03
C ASN A 23 -5.23 -25.09 5.87
N ASP A 24 -5.42 -24.02 6.63
CA ASP A 24 -6.63 -23.21 6.61
C ASP A 24 -6.34 -21.77 7.09
N SER A 25 -6.33 -20.85 6.13
CA SER A 25 -6.04 -19.42 6.28
C SER A 25 -7.00 -18.69 7.22
N ARG A 26 -8.23 -19.17 7.35
CA ARG A 26 -9.28 -18.60 8.22
C ARG A 26 -8.96 -18.73 9.70
N HIS A 27 -8.13 -19.73 10.03
CA HIS A 27 -7.85 -20.13 11.41
C HIS A 27 -6.35 -20.11 11.75
N ASP A 28 -5.51 -19.56 10.88
CA ASP A 28 -4.04 -19.60 10.98
C ASP A 28 -3.52 -21.06 11.11
N CYS A 29 -4.18 -22.01 10.44
CA CYS A 29 -3.80 -23.41 10.41
C CYS A 29 -2.78 -23.66 9.31
N SER A 30 -1.68 -24.34 9.63
CA SER A 30 -0.75 -24.80 8.60
C SER A 30 -0.09 -26.13 8.98
N THR A 31 0.13 -26.96 7.96
CA THR A 31 0.97 -28.17 8.07
C THR A 31 2.45 -27.84 8.29
N LEU A 32 2.88 -26.60 7.99
CA LEU A 32 4.23 -26.11 8.22
C LEU A 32 4.40 -25.42 9.58
N ALA A 33 3.40 -25.47 10.48
CA ALA A 33 3.49 -24.79 11.77
C ALA A 33 4.74 -25.20 12.59
N ASP A 34 5.14 -26.47 12.54
CA ASP A 34 6.33 -26.96 13.26
C ASP A 34 7.65 -26.45 12.65
N LEU A 35 7.68 -26.11 11.35
CA LEU A 35 8.87 -25.53 10.70
C LEU A 35 9.24 -24.16 11.28
N PHE A 36 8.24 -23.44 11.80
CA PHE A 36 8.38 -22.09 12.34
C PHE A 36 8.17 -22.03 13.85
N ASP A 37 8.32 -23.17 14.55
CA ASP A 37 8.05 -23.28 15.99
C ASP A 37 6.65 -22.79 16.43
N GLY A 38 5.70 -22.76 15.49
CA GLY A 38 4.33 -22.27 15.68
C GLY A 38 4.15 -20.76 15.61
N TYR A 39 5.12 -19.98 15.12
CA TYR A 39 5.02 -18.52 15.07
C TYR A 39 5.71 -17.90 13.85
N ILE A 40 5.03 -16.95 13.22
CA ILE A 40 5.61 -16.04 12.23
C ILE A 40 5.60 -14.64 12.80
N GLY A 41 6.75 -13.99 12.83
CA GLY A 41 6.86 -12.60 13.29
C GLY A 41 6.32 -11.60 12.26
N PRO A 42 5.93 -10.40 12.71
CA PRO A 42 5.39 -9.37 11.83
C PRO A 42 6.45 -8.85 10.83
N PHE A 43 5.99 -8.34 9.70
CA PHE A 43 6.80 -7.50 8.82
C PHE A 43 7.20 -6.19 9.52
N VAL A 44 8.50 -5.95 9.57
CA VAL A 44 9.09 -4.71 10.09
C VAL A 44 9.23 -3.69 8.95
N GLY A 45 8.35 -2.70 8.90
CA GLY A 45 8.41 -1.60 7.94
C GLY A 45 7.28 -0.60 8.14
N THR A 46 7.29 0.49 7.36
CA THR A 46 6.26 1.53 7.44
C THR A 46 4.96 1.09 6.76
N GLU A 47 3.84 1.74 7.10
CA GLU A 47 2.56 1.55 6.42
C GLU A 47 2.70 1.79 4.91
N ALA A 48 3.33 2.90 4.52
CA ALA A 48 3.68 3.20 3.13
C ALA A 48 4.43 2.06 2.43
N ARG A 49 5.34 1.38 3.15
CA ARG A 49 6.06 0.23 2.57
C ARG A 49 5.15 -0.96 2.34
N ARG A 50 4.28 -1.27 3.30
CA ARG A 50 3.29 -2.34 3.15
C ARG A 50 2.38 -2.03 1.95
N VAL A 51 1.99 -0.76 1.73
CA VAL A 51 1.05 -0.40 0.66
C VAL A 51 1.73 -0.57 -0.67
N ALA A 52 2.96 -0.06 -0.81
CA ALA A 52 3.76 -0.25 -2.00
C ALA A 52 3.97 -1.73 -2.37
N ILE A 53 4.07 -2.64 -1.39
CA ILE A 53 4.13 -4.09 -1.66
C ILE A 53 2.78 -4.59 -2.21
N ILE A 54 1.66 -4.22 -1.58
CA ILE A 54 0.31 -4.60 -2.05
C ILE A 54 0.05 -4.10 -3.48
N GLU A 55 0.39 -2.85 -3.79
CA GLU A 55 0.20 -2.29 -5.14
C GLU A 55 1.10 -3.00 -6.17
N SER A 56 2.34 -3.35 -5.81
CA SER A 56 3.19 -4.19 -6.65
C SER A 56 2.55 -5.57 -6.91
N VAL A 57 1.91 -6.19 -5.92
CA VAL A 57 1.17 -7.45 -6.10
C VAL A 57 -0.03 -7.25 -7.04
N ARG A 58 -0.83 -6.20 -6.82
CA ARG A 58 -2.00 -5.87 -7.65
C ARG A 58 -1.60 -5.59 -9.10
N LYS A 59 -0.48 -4.92 -9.33
CA LYS A 59 0.04 -4.60 -10.66
C LYS A 59 0.34 -5.87 -11.48
N ASP A 60 0.89 -6.88 -10.85
CA ASP A 60 1.19 -8.17 -11.49
C ASP A 60 -0.07 -9.01 -11.73
N LEU A 61 -1.10 -8.82 -10.91
CA LEU A 61 -2.41 -9.47 -11.02
C LEU A 61 -3.46 -8.64 -11.77
N ARG A 62 -3.12 -7.48 -12.34
CA ARG A 62 -4.08 -6.49 -12.87
C ARG A 62 -5.07 -7.01 -13.93
N GLU A 63 -4.77 -8.14 -14.56
CA GLU A 63 -5.60 -8.77 -15.61
C GLU A 63 -6.32 -10.04 -15.11
N ILE A 64 -6.02 -10.49 -13.89
CA ILE A 64 -6.48 -11.75 -13.30
C ILE A 64 -7.49 -11.45 -12.19
N GLY A 65 -8.52 -12.29 -12.06
CA GLY A 65 -9.59 -12.18 -11.07
C GLY A 65 -9.17 -12.44 -9.62
N VAL A 66 -7.99 -11.99 -9.19
CA VAL A 66 -7.51 -12.10 -7.80
C VAL A 66 -7.49 -10.71 -7.17
N ARG A 67 -8.31 -10.51 -6.15
CA ARG A 67 -8.32 -9.29 -5.33
C ARG A 67 -7.29 -9.41 -4.21
N THR A 68 -6.37 -8.47 -4.13
CA THR A 68 -5.34 -8.45 -3.07
C THR A 68 -5.67 -7.43 -1.99
N THR A 69 -5.56 -7.86 -0.73
CA THR A 69 -5.71 -6.99 0.45
C THR A 69 -4.74 -7.39 1.55
N TRP A 70 -4.49 -6.49 2.49
CA TRP A 70 -3.86 -6.83 3.76
C TRP A 70 -4.84 -6.86 4.94
N ARG A 71 -6.12 -6.57 4.71
CA ARG A 71 -7.14 -6.63 5.75
C ARG A 71 -7.69 -8.03 5.72
N ARG A 72 -7.64 -8.73 6.86
CA ARG A 72 -8.13 -10.11 6.94
C ARG A 72 -9.58 -10.17 6.40
N PRO A 73 -9.83 -10.93 5.32
CA PRO A 73 -11.18 -11.07 4.78
C PRO A 73 -12.08 -11.90 5.72
N PRO A 74 -13.41 -11.83 5.54
CA PRO A 74 -14.32 -12.79 6.15
C PRO A 74 -14.06 -14.22 5.66
N ASP A 75 -14.52 -15.22 6.41
CA ASP A 75 -14.26 -16.65 6.16
C ASP A 75 -14.88 -17.21 4.86
N ASP A 76 -15.93 -16.57 4.34
CA ASP A 76 -16.66 -16.96 3.12
C ASP A 76 -16.49 -15.84 2.07
N PRO A 77 -16.19 -16.16 0.78
CA PRO A 77 -16.09 -17.48 0.14
C PRO A 77 -14.79 -18.25 0.39
N GLY A 78 -13.88 -17.71 1.19
CA GLY A 78 -12.53 -18.23 1.42
C GLY A 78 -11.46 -17.37 0.74
N TYR A 79 -10.22 -17.52 1.20
CA TYR A 79 -9.09 -16.71 0.73
C TYR A 79 -7.75 -17.42 0.91
N THR A 80 -6.82 -17.24 -0.03
CA THR A 80 -5.42 -17.62 0.19
C THR A 80 -4.79 -16.59 1.11
N MET A 81 -4.04 -17.04 2.12
CA MET A 81 -3.24 -16.17 2.98
C MET A 81 -1.75 -16.39 2.76
N VAL A 82 -1.03 -15.32 2.46
CA VAL A 82 0.43 -15.28 2.54
C VAL A 82 0.82 -14.57 3.83
N LEU A 83 1.46 -15.28 4.75
CA LEU A 83 2.13 -14.67 5.90
C LEU A 83 3.45 -14.08 5.42
N TYR A 84 3.51 -12.75 5.30
CA TYR A 84 4.69 -12.02 4.84
C TYR A 84 5.36 -11.34 6.03
N GLY A 85 6.46 -11.91 6.51
CA GLY A 85 7.00 -11.54 7.82
C GLY A 85 8.34 -12.16 8.17
N ASP A 86 8.65 -12.16 9.45
CA ASP A 86 9.84 -12.82 9.99
C ASP A 86 9.60 -14.33 10.09
N ILE A 87 10.17 -15.07 9.14
CA ILE A 87 10.12 -16.54 9.05
C ILE A 87 11.38 -17.18 9.66
N GLY A 88 12.22 -16.40 10.33
CA GLY A 88 13.52 -16.84 10.86
C GLY A 88 14.60 -17.02 9.79
N ALA A 89 15.73 -17.61 10.20
CA ALA A 89 16.82 -17.92 9.27
C ALA A 89 16.44 -19.14 8.42
N GLN A 90 16.27 -18.92 7.11
CA GLN A 90 15.94 -19.95 6.12
C GLN A 90 16.90 -19.89 4.94
N ASP A 91 17.02 -20.99 4.21
CA ASP A 91 17.72 -21.08 2.92
C ASP A 91 16.80 -20.82 1.71
N PHE A 92 15.53 -20.53 1.96
CA PHE A 92 14.51 -20.14 0.98
C PHE A 92 13.93 -18.76 1.28
N ALA A 93 13.39 -18.11 0.24
CA ALA A 93 12.74 -16.80 0.36
C ALA A 93 11.26 -16.91 0.78
N GLY A 94 10.62 -18.03 0.47
CA GLY A 94 9.25 -18.38 0.86
C GLY A 94 9.03 -19.89 0.73
N ILE A 95 7.88 -20.36 1.23
CA ILE A 95 7.46 -21.74 1.13
C ILE A 95 5.94 -21.88 1.16
N ALA A 96 5.42 -22.70 0.26
CA ALA A 96 4.06 -23.23 0.29
C ALA A 96 4.06 -24.66 0.89
N PRO A 97 2.98 -25.06 1.60
CA PRO A 97 2.90 -26.38 2.22
C PRO A 97 2.84 -27.52 1.21
N TYR A 98 2.37 -27.24 0.00
CA TYR A 98 2.25 -28.14 -1.15
C TYR A 98 1.89 -27.31 -2.39
N ILE A 99 1.79 -28.00 -3.53
CA ILE A 99 1.25 -27.44 -4.77
C ILE A 99 -0.22 -27.89 -4.89
N ASP A 100 -1.17 -26.94 -4.89
CA ASP A 100 -2.61 -27.23 -4.93
C ASP A 100 -3.14 -27.23 -6.38
N CYS A 101 -3.04 -28.38 -7.04
CA CYS A 101 -3.36 -28.50 -8.46
C CYS A 101 -4.80 -28.09 -8.80
N GLY A 102 -4.95 -26.88 -9.35
CA GLY A 102 -6.23 -26.32 -9.76
C GLY A 102 -6.98 -25.57 -8.66
N ASN A 103 -6.27 -25.11 -7.62
CA ASN A 103 -6.85 -24.40 -6.47
C ASN A 103 -8.05 -25.16 -5.88
N LEU A 104 -7.85 -26.43 -5.52
CA LEU A 104 -8.89 -27.28 -4.93
C LEU A 104 -9.28 -26.78 -3.53
N TRP A 105 -8.38 -26.05 -2.87
CA TRP A 105 -8.55 -25.51 -1.53
C TRP A 105 -8.35 -24.00 -1.51
N ALA A 106 -9.46 -23.26 -1.56
CA ALA A 106 -9.44 -21.80 -1.55
C ALA A 106 -8.84 -21.16 -0.27
N ASN A 107 -8.56 -21.93 0.78
CA ASN A 107 -8.15 -21.43 2.10
C ASN A 107 -6.69 -21.76 2.44
N ASP A 108 -5.81 -21.80 1.44
CA ASP A 108 -4.42 -22.15 1.71
C ASP A 108 -3.65 -21.04 2.43
N THR A 109 -2.80 -21.46 3.37
CA THR A 109 -1.77 -20.63 4.01
C THR A 109 -0.39 -20.98 3.43
N CYS A 110 0.35 -19.97 3.01
CA CYS A 110 1.77 -20.07 2.63
C CYS A 110 2.57 -18.91 3.25
N PHE A 111 3.90 -18.95 3.10
CA PHE A 111 4.81 -18.12 3.89
C PHE A 111 5.86 -17.46 3.01
N ALA A 112 6.10 -16.18 3.21
CA ALA A 112 7.11 -15.43 2.50
C ALA A 112 7.95 -14.60 3.49
N GLY A 113 9.26 -14.62 3.30
CA GLY A 113 10.19 -13.83 4.10
C GLY A 113 10.02 -12.34 3.86
N ALA A 114 10.24 -11.54 4.89
CA ALA A 114 10.12 -10.09 4.83
C ALA A 114 11.29 -9.43 4.09
N PHE A 115 11.07 -9.05 2.84
CA PHE A 115 11.97 -8.18 2.07
C PHE A 115 11.49 -6.73 2.05
N GLN A 116 12.43 -5.79 2.12
CA GLN A 116 12.11 -4.37 2.10
C GLN A 116 11.78 -3.86 0.68
N GLY A 117 12.28 -4.48 -0.39
CA GLY A 117 11.95 -4.06 -1.77
C GLY A 117 10.52 -4.44 -2.14
N SER A 118 9.71 -3.50 -2.65
CA SER A 118 8.29 -3.77 -2.97
C SER A 118 8.12 -4.81 -4.07
N ASN A 119 8.85 -4.69 -5.19
CA ASN A 119 8.80 -5.68 -6.27
C ASN A 119 9.31 -7.05 -5.83
N THR A 120 10.40 -7.10 -5.03
CA THR A 120 10.92 -8.37 -4.50
C THR A 120 9.91 -9.03 -3.57
N GLY A 121 9.31 -8.26 -2.66
CA GLY A 121 8.25 -8.74 -1.78
C GLY A 121 7.05 -9.26 -2.55
N ALA A 122 6.58 -8.50 -3.54
CA ALA A 122 5.47 -8.89 -4.40
C ALA A 122 5.77 -10.17 -5.19
N THR A 123 6.97 -10.30 -5.77
CA THR A 123 7.38 -11.50 -6.51
C THR A 123 7.30 -12.73 -5.63
N ILE A 124 7.85 -12.68 -4.41
CA ILE A 124 7.87 -13.82 -3.50
C ILE A 124 6.46 -14.11 -2.97
N ILE A 125 5.68 -13.10 -2.60
CA ILE A 125 4.26 -13.27 -2.22
C ILE A 125 3.51 -14.04 -3.33
N LEU A 126 3.73 -13.64 -4.58
CA LEU A 126 3.08 -14.24 -5.74
C LEU A 126 3.60 -15.63 -6.08
N GLN A 127 4.88 -15.94 -5.86
CA GLN A 127 5.42 -17.29 -5.99
C GLN A 127 4.70 -18.25 -5.06
N GLU A 128 4.63 -17.90 -3.77
CA GLU A 128 4.06 -18.78 -2.76
C GLU A 128 2.55 -18.92 -2.92
N ALA A 129 1.86 -17.81 -3.22
CA ALA A 129 0.44 -17.86 -3.54
C ALA A 129 0.18 -18.73 -4.79
N ALA A 130 0.99 -18.61 -5.84
CA ALA A 130 0.83 -19.38 -7.06
C ALA A 130 1.08 -20.89 -6.87
N HIS A 131 1.98 -21.29 -5.97
CA HIS A 131 2.09 -22.70 -5.56
C HIS A 131 0.78 -23.23 -4.95
N THR A 132 0.11 -22.43 -4.10
CA THR A 132 -1.22 -22.77 -3.56
C THR A 132 -2.36 -22.67 -4.59
N TRP A 133 -2.07 -22.33 -5.84
CA TRP A 133 -3.02 -22.36 -6.94
C TRP A 133 -2.69 -23.43 -7.99
N GLY A 134 -1.59 -24.16 -7.79
CA GLY A 134 -1.18 -25.28 -8.62
C GLY A 134 -0.07 -24.97 -9.61
N LEU A 135 0.55 -23.79 -9.51
CA LEU A 135 1.65 -23.42 -10.39
C LEU A 135 3.00 -23.80 -9.77
N GLU A 136 3.97 -24.09 -10.62
CA GLU A 136 5.31 -24.56 -10.28
C GLU A 136 6.37 -23.58 -10.78
N HIS A 137 7.59 -23.75 -10.27
CA HIS A 137 8.72 -22.96 -10.72
C HIS A 137 9.02 -23.18 -12.20
N VAL A 138 9.43 -22.13 -12.90
CA VAL A 138 9.79 -22.18 -14.31
C VAL A 138 11.16 -21.60 -14.62
N ASN A 139 11.80 -22.10 -15.67
CA ASN A 139 13.06 -21.60 -16.18
C ASN A 139 12.85 -20.37 -17.09
N SER A 140 12.34 -19.28 -16.53
CA SER A 140 12.22 -18.00 -17.21
C SER A 140 12.48 -16.86 -16.24
N PRO A 141 13.62 -16.14 -16.33
CA PRO A 141 13.96 -15.02 -15.44
C PRO A 141 12.93 -13.88 -15.38
N PHE A 142 12.02 -13.82 -16.34
CA PHE A 142 10.98 -12.79 -16.44
C PHE A 142 9.62 -13.25 -15.92
N ASP A 143 9.45 -14.53 -15.61
CA ASP A 143 8.23 -15.05 -15.00
C ASP A 143 8.30 -14.89 -13.47
N ASN A 144 7.18 -14.55 -12.85
CA ASN A 144 7.09 -14.50 -11.38
C ASN A 144 7.48 -15.84 -10.74
N LEU A 145 7.28 -16.96 -11.44
CA LEU A 145 7.63 -18.29 -10.96
C LEU A 145 9.06 -18.73 -11.24
N HIS A 146 9.94 -17.83 -11.67
CA HIS A 146 11.37 -18.13 -11.65
C HIS A 146 11.83 -18.38 -10.20
N PRO A 147 12.61 -19.45 -9.89
CA PRO A 147 13.11 -19.69 -8.52
C PRO A 147 13.92 -18.55 -7.89
N PHE A 148 14.28 -17.53 -8.68
CA PHE A 148 15.06 -16.38 -8.27
C PHE A 148 14.37 -15.08 -8.66
N VAL A 149 14.53 -14.04 -7.84
CA VAL A 149 14.16 -12.68 -8.20
C VAL A 149 15.29 -12.06 -9.03
N GLU A 150 15.37 -12.42 -10.32
CA GLU A 150 16.43 -11.97 -11.23
C GLU A 150 16.01 -10.76 -12.09
N ALA A 151 14.77 -10.74 -12.58
CA ALA A 151 14.24 -9.57 -13.28
C ALA A 151 13.80 -8.46 -12.30
N PRO A 152 13.97 -7.17 -12.64
CA PRO A 152 13.48 -6.06 -11.79
C PRO A 152 11.95 -5.96 -11.69
N THR A 153 11.24 -6.46 -12.71
CA THR A 153 9.77 -6.44 -12.84
C THR A 153 9.31 -7.72 -13.57
N PRO A 154 9.42 -8.89 -12.91
CA PRO A 154 8.84 -10.12 -13.45
C PRO A 154 7.30 -10.00 -13.48
N PHE A 155 6.65 -10.88 -14.23
CA PHE A 155 5.20 -10.96 -14.31
C PHE A 155 4.78 -12.37 -14.72
N PHE A 156 3.54 -12.77 -14.46
CA PHE A 156 3.02 -14.04 -14.99
C PHE A 156 2.93 -13.97 -16.52
N GLN A 157 3.69 -14.82 -17.22
CA GLN A 157 3.85 -14.71 -18.66
C GLN A 157 2.80 -15.53 -19.41
N ASP A 158 2.28 -14.96 -20.50
CA ASP A 158 1.44 -15.67 -21.47
C ASP A 158 2.31 -16.43 -22.50
N GLN A 159 3.08 -17.39 -22.00
CA GLN A 159 3.88 -18.30 -22.83
C GLN A 159 4.18 -19.59 -22.05
N CYS A 160 4.43 -20.68 -22.78
CA CYS A 160 4.84 -21.94 -22.18
C CYS A 160 6.31 -21.91 -21.74
N ASN A 161 6.54 -21.81 -20.44
CA ASN A 161 7.86 -21.85 -19.82
C ASN A 161 8.15 -23.25 -19.26
N LYS A 162 9.41 -23.69 -19.31
CA LYS A 162 9.81 -25.02 -18.85
C LYS A 162 9.73 -25.13 -17.33
N ILE A 163 9.06 -26.15 -16.80
CA ILE A 163 8.95 -26.38 -15.36
C ILE A 163 10.29 -26.91 -14.81
N VAL A 164 10.72 -26.41 -13.66
CA VAL A 164 11.93 -26.84 -12.96
C VAL A 164 11.64 -27.24 -11.52
N ALA A 165 12.36 -28.23 -11.02
CA ALA A 165 12.14 -28.82 -9.69
C ALA A 165 12.91 -28.10 -8.57
N ASN A 166 13.92 -27.30 -8.90
CA ASN A 166 14.83 -26.70 -7.92
C ASN A 166 15.57 -25.48 -8.47
N THR A 167 16.38 -24.87 -7.61
CA THR A 167 17.24 -23.71 -7.89
C THR A 167 18.41 -24.04 -8.84
N ASP A 168 18.75 -25.32 -9.04
CA ASP A 168 19.69 -25.75 -10.09
C ASP A 168 19.03 -25.78 -11.48
N LEU A 169 17.76 -25.35 -11.59
CA LEU A 169 16.96 -25.30 -12.81
C LEU A 169 16.82 -26.68 -13.49
N VAL A 170 16.79 -27.75 -12.70
CA VAL A 170 16.58 -29.11 -13.21
C VAL A 170 15.17 -29.23 -13.74
N GLU A 171 15.03 -29.43 -15.05
CA GLU A 171 13.75 -29.58 -15.73
C GLU A 171 12.99 -30.81 -15.20
N THR A 172 11.67 -30.65 -15.06
CA THR A 172 10.76 -31.72 -14.60
C THR A 172 9.46 -31.72 -15.41
N ALA A 173 8.69 -32.80 -15.29
CA ALA A 173 7.38 -32.90 -15.90
C ALA A 173 6.31 -32.05 -15.18
N GLY A 174 6.58 -31.57 -13.96
CA GLY A 174 5.58 -30.97 -13.10
C GLY A 174 4.65 -31.99 -12.45
N VAL A 175 3.94 -31.59 -11.41
CA VAL A 175 2.95 -32.37 -10.67
C VAL A 175 1.51 -32.03 -11.05
N CYS A 176 1.23 -30.80 -11.51
CA CYS A 176 -0.14 -30.36 -11.84
C CYS A 176 -0.48 -30.48 -13.33
N ASN A 177 0.01 -31.53 -13.99
CA ASN A 177 -0.16 -31.77 -15.43
C ASN A 177 -1.60 -31.79 -15.92
N LEU A 178 -2.58 -32.09 -15.06
CA LEU A 178 -3.99 -31.98 -15.43
C LEU A 178 -4.39 -30.56 -15.87
N VAL A 179 -3.76 -29.53 -15.28
CA VAL A 179 -3.98 -28.11 -15.60
C VAL A 179 -2.94 -27.60 -16.60
N HIS A 180 -1.66 -27.88 -16.39
CA HIS A 180 -0.60 -27.42 -17.29
C HIS A 180 -0.82 -27.88 -18.75
N GLU A 181 -1.22 -29.15 -18.94
CA GLU A 181 -1.43 -29.72 -20.28
C GLU A 181 -2.70 -29.20 -20.98
N MET A 182 -3.53 -28.40 -20.30
CA MET A 182 -4.62 -27.67 -20.97
C MET A 182 -4.09 -26.54 -21.87
N PHE A 183 -2.89 -26.01 -21.57
CA PHE A 183 -2.33 -24.83 -22.23
C PHE A 183 -0.97 -25.09 -22.88
N CYS A 184 -0.22 -26.07 -22.39
CA CYS A 184 1.15 -26.38 -22.82
C CYS A 184 1.37 -27.89 -23.03
N GLU A 185 2.55 -28.26 -23.55
CA GLU A 185 3.00 -29.66 -23.54
C GLU A 185 3.49 -30.07 -22.14
N THR A 186 3.54 -31.38 -21.84
CA THR A 186 4.03 -31.91 -20.55
C THR A 186 5.40 -31.32 -20.16
N GLY A 187 5.55 -30.90 -18.90
CA GLY A 187 6.77 -30.25 -18.40
C GLY A 187 6.92 -28.78 -18.78
N TYR A 188 5.86 -28.15 -19.29
CA TYR A 188 5.75 -26.71 -19.50
C TYR A 188 4.48 -26.17 -18.84
N GLN A 189 4.52 -24.90 -18.45
CA GLN A 189 3.44 -24.19 -17.79
C GLN A 189 3.24 -22.81 -18.44
N ASN A 190 2.00 -22.36 -18.58
CA ASN A 190 1.68 -20.98 -18.94
C ASN A 190 1.00 -20.32 -17.74
N SER A 191 1.80 -19.59 -16.95
CA SER A 191 1.35 -19.06 -15.67
C SER A 191 0.18 -18.08 -15.83
N PHE A 192 0.19 -17.25 -16.87
CA PHE A 192 -0.90 -16.31 -17.12
C PHE A 192 -2.21 -17.01 -17.49
N GLN A 193 -2.19 -17.94 -18.46
CA GLN A 193 -3.41 -18.62 -18.92
C GLN A 193 -4.01 -19.51 -17.83
N GLU A 194 -3.17 -20.16 -17.02
CA GLU A 194 -3.63 -20.98 -15.91
C GLU A 194 -4.31 -20.14 -14.83
N LEU A 195 -3.74 -18.98 -14.48
CA LEU A 195 -4.38 -18.06 -13.52
C LEU A 195 -5.68 -17.48 -14.07
N LEU A 196 -5.75 -17.12 -15.35
CA LEU A 196 -7.00 -16.70 -16.00
C LEU A 196 -8.04 -17.82 -16.01
N TYR A 197 -7.63 -19.07 -16.22
CA TYR A 197 -8.53 -20.21 -16.17
C TYR A 197 -9.07 -20.43 -14.75
N LEU A 198 -8.24 -20.28 -13.72
CA LEU A 198 -8.67 -20.47 -12.33
C LEU A 198 -9.57 -19.33 -11.85
N PHE A 199 -9.17 -18.09 -12.09
CA PHE A 199 -9.76 -16.92 -11.43
C PHE A 199 -10.57 -16.02 -12.34
N GLY A 200 -10.50 -16.23 -13.65
CA GLY A 200 -11.14 -15.37 -14.63
C GLY A 200 -10.37 -14.05 -14.83
N PRO A 201 -10.91 -13.14 -15.65
CA PRO A 201 -10.35 -11.82 -15.81
C PRO A 201 -10.51 -10.97 -14.54
N ALA A 202 -9.66 -9.96 -14.38
CA ALA A 202 -9.78 -8.97 -13.32
C ALA A 202 -11.19 -8.35 -13.27
N GLN A 203 -11.69 -8.16 -12.05
CA GLN A 203 -12.92 -7.40 -11.84
C GLN A 203 -12.59 -5.90 -11.87
N PRO A 204 -13.29 -5.09 -12.66
CA PRO A 204 -13.06 -3.66 -12.69
C PRO A 204 -13.45 -3.07 -11.33
N ASP A 205 -12.57 -2.21 -10.82
CA ASP A 205 -12.91 -1.34 -9.71
C ASP A 205 -13.79 -0.18 -10.21
N ILE A 206 -15.01 -0.10 -9.68
CA ILE A 206 -16.02 0.89 -10.07
C ILE A 206 -16.58 1.65 -8.87
N VAL A 207 -16.07 1.38 -7.67
CA VAL A 207 -16.55 1.99 -6.44
C VAL A 207 -15.62 3.14 -6.11
N ALA A 208 -16.17 4.33 -5.91
CA ALA A 208 -15.36 5.47 -5.54
C ALA A 208 -15.02 5.45 -4.04
N PRO A 209 -13.82 5.95 -3.65
CA PRO A 209 -13.49 6.14 -2.25
C PRO A 209 -14.44 7.16 -1.64
N ALA A 210 -14.79 6.96 -0.37
CA ALA A 210 -15.47 7.96 0.44
C ALA A 210 -14.43 8.77 1.23
N LEU A 211 -14.45 10.10 1.07
CA LEU A 211 -13.64 11.02 1.83
C LEU A 211 -14.50 11.76 2.85
N LYS A 212 -14.00 11.88 4.08
CA LYS A 212 -14.58 12.74 5.12
C LYS A 212 -13.50 13.59 5.77
N LEU A 213 -13.54 14.90 5.57
CA LEU A 213 -12.68 15.85 6.25
C LEU A 213 -13.10 15.98 7.72
N THR A 214 -12.13 15.86 8.62
CA THR A 214 -12.35 15.90 10.07
C THR A 214 -11.67 17.10 10.73
N SER A 215 -10.72 17.71 10.03
CA SER A 215 -10.07 18.96 10.43
C SER A 215 -9.67 19.74 9.19
N PRO A 216 -9.79 21.08 9.17
CA PRO A 216 -10.43 21.91 10.21
C PRO A 216 -11.92 21.62 10.33
N VAL A 217 -12.56 22.07 11.41
CA VAL A 217 -14.03 22.02 11.49
C VAL A 217 -14.60 23.02 10.48
N ASP A 218 -15.62 22.62 9.70
CA ASP A 218 -16.28 23.53 8.76
C ASP A 218 -16.86 24.74 9.50
N GLY A 219 -16.57 25.93 8.98
CA GLY A 219 -16.94 27.22 9.55
C GLY A 219 -15.98 27.78 10.60
N SER A 220 -14.93 27.07 10.98
CA SER A 220 -14.04 27.51 12.08
C SER A 220 -13.19 28.75 11.76
N TYR A 221 -12.80 29.45 12.82
CA TYR A 221 -11.88 30.59 12.80
C TYR A 221 -10.56 30.24 13.48
N HIS A 222 -9.46 30.83 12.98
CA HIS A 222 -8.11 30.64 13.52
C HIS A 222 -7.33 31.93 13.47
N VAL A 223 -6.67 32.32 14.55
CA VAL A 223 -5.88 33.57 14.64
C VAL A 223 -4.40 33.28 14.47
N LEU A 224 -3.70 34.06 13.66
CA LEU A 224 -2.23 33.93 13.51
C LEU A 224 -1.48 34.28 14.81
N PRO A 225 -0.30 33.67 15.05
CA PRO A 225 0.28 32.55 14.30
C PRO A 225 -0.46 31.24 14.59
N VAL A 226 -0.68 30.42 13.55
CA VAL A 226 -1.38 29.14 13.69
C VAL A 226 -0.71 28.04 12.87
N GLU A 227 -0.74 26.84 13.42
CA GLU A 227 -0.47 25.60 12.69
C GLU A 227 -1.76 24.80 12.62
N LEU A 228 -2.24 24.57 11.41
CA LEU A 228 -3.50 23.91 11.13
C LEU A 228 -3.24 22.66 10.31
N SER A 229 -3.95 21.58 10.58
CA SER A 229 -3.84 20.35 9.79
C SER A 229 -5.15 20.07 9.08
N LEU A 230 -5.07 19.89 7.77
CA LEU A 230 -6.16 19.39 6.94
C LEU A 230 -6.11 17.86 7.00
N TYR A 231 -7.03 17.28 7.76
CA TYR A 231 -7.16 15.83 7.93
C TYR A 231 -8.43 15.33 7.30
N GLY A 232 -8.33 14.17 6.65
CA GLY A 232 -9.48 13.45 6.12
C GLY A 232 -9.31 11.94 6.18
N ASP A 233 -10.38 11.28 6.62
CA ASP A 233 -10.50 9.83 6.59
C ASP A 233 -10.95 9.40 5.19
N VAL A 234 -10.23 8.43 4.61
CA VAL A 234 -10.58 7.79 3.34
C VAL A 234 -10.98 6.36 3.64
N THR A 235 -12.14 5.95 3.15
CA THR A 235 -12.57 4.54 3.17
C THR A 235 -12.90 4.13 1.74
N ASP A 236 -12.45 2.94 1.36
CA ASP A 236 -12.59 2.40 0.02
C ASP A 236 -12.71 0.88 0.09
N ASP A 237 -13.28 0.21 -0.90
CA ASP A 237 -13.36 -1.24 -0.85
C ASP A 237 -12.00 -1.90 -1.15
N LEU A 238 -11.14 -1.30 -1.96
CA LEU A 238 -9.78 -1.77 -2.22
C LEU A 238 -8.74 -1.16 -1.27
N GLU A 239 -9.16 -0.55 -0.16
CA GLU A 239 -8.21 -0.05 0.83
C GLU A 239 -7.38 -1.19 1.46
N PRO A 240 -6.11 -0.92 1.79
CA PRO A 240 -5.38 0.32 1.57
C PRO A 240 -4.70 0.40 0.21
N GLN A 241 -4.44 1.63 -0.21
CA GLN A 241 -3.76 2.01 -1.44
C GLN A 241 -3.21 3.43 -1.26
N PHE A 242 -2.35 3.87 -2.17
CA PHE A 242 -2.08 5.28 -2.34
C PHE A 242 -3.21 5.92 -3.16
N TYR A 243 -3.69 7.07 -2.69
CA TYR A 243 -4.67 7.88 -3.41
C TYR A 243 -3.98 9.07 -4.04
N ALA A 244 -4.39 9.42 -5.27
CA ALA A 244 -4.07 10.73 -5.81
C ALA A 244 -4.96 11.77 -5.12
N VAL A 245 -4.34 12.60 -4.29
CA VAL A 245 -5.00 13.66 -3.52
C VAL A 245 -4.85 14.98 -4.28
N GLU A 246 -5.97 15.66 -4.50
CA GLU A 246 -6.01 16.99 -5.11
C GLU A 246 -6.79 17.95 -4.21
N ILE A 247 -6.19 19.10 -3.90
CA ILE A 247 -6.86 20.18 -3.14
C ILE A 247 -7.04 21.36 -4.06
N GLN A 248 -8.28 21.82 -4.19
CA GLN A 248 -8.68 22.95 -5.00
C GLN A 248 -9.22 24.10 -4.15
N GLN A 249 -8.88 25.32 -4.53
CA GLN A 249 -9.48 26.56 -4.03
C GLN A 249 -9.93 27.39 -5.23
N ASP A 250 -11.16 27.90 -5.20
CA ASP A 250 -11.75 28.68 -6.31
C ASP A 250 -11.67 27.98 -7.69
N GLY A 251 -11.75 26.65 -7.68
CA GLY A 251 -11.65 25.81 -8.89
C GLY A 251 -10.24 25.67 -9.47
N GLN A 252 -9.20 26.11 -8.75
CA GLN A 252 -7.80 25.89 -9.10
C GLN A 252 -7.16 24.89 -8.14
N THR A 253 -6.46 23.90 -8.69
CA THR A 253 -5.60 23.00 -7.91
C THR A 253 -4.47 23.79 -7.27
N ILE A 254 -4.43 23.80 -5.94
CA ILE A 254 -3.38 24.47 -5.15
C ILE A 254 -2.38 23.46 -4.57
N PHE A 255 -2.77 22.18 -4.48
CA PHE A 255 -1.93 21.09 -4.03
C PHE A 255 -2.35 19.79 -4.72
N SER A 256 -1.37 18.96 -5.06
CA SER A 256 -1.57 17.61 -5.55
C SER A 256 -0.41 16.74 -5.08
N ASP A 257 -0.73 15.57 -4.55
CA ASP A 257 0.24 14.59 -4.07
C ASP A 257 -0.37 13.19 -4.08
N GLU A 258 0.45 12.19 -3.77
CA GLU A 258 0.04 10.80 -3.58
C GLU A 258 0.20 10.42 -2.10
N ALA A 259 -0.88 9.98 -1.47
CA ALA A 259 -0.88 9.67 -0.05
C ALA A 259 -1.89 8.59 0.32
N ILE A 260 -1.63 7.85 1.40
CA ILE A 260 -2.54 6.82 1.94
C ILE A 260 -3.75 7.46 2.66
N ARG A 261 -3.58 8.71 3.12
CA ARG A 261 -4.59 9.49 3.84
C ARG A 261 -4.41 10.97 3.57
N VAL A 262 -5.44 11.77 3.77
CA VAL A 262 -5.34 13.23 3.69
C VAL A 262 -4.75 13.75 5.01
N ASP A 263 -3.52 14.25 4.93
CA ASP A 263 -2.79 14.87 6.03
C ASP A 263 -1.89 15.97 5.47
N LEU A 264 -2.38 17.21 5.47
CA LEU A 264 -1.60 18.38 5.05
C LEU A 264 -1.48 19.38 6.20
N ARG A 265 -0.24 19.68 6.58
CA ARG A 265 0.06 20.73 7.56
C ARG A 265 0.18 22.09 6.88
N LEU A 266 -0.61 23.05 7.38
CA LEU A 266 -0.60 24.46 7.00
C LEU A 266 0.06 25.27 8.13
N THR A 267 1.19 25.91 7.84
CA THR A 267 1.90 26.76 8.81
C THR A 267 1.75 28.22 8.43
N ASN A 268 1.14 29.02 9.32
CA ASN A 268 0.87 30.45 9.12
C ASN A 268 0.31 30.78 7.72
N PRO A 269 -0.79 30.13 7.29
CA PRO A 269 -1.43 30.45 6.03
C PRO A 269 -1.85 31.94 5.99
N PRO A 270 -1.83 32.60 4.82
CA PRO A 270 -2.27 33.99 4.71
C PRO A 270 -3.68 34.21 5.29
N PRO A 271 -3.96 35.34 5.97
CA PRO A 271 -5.31 35.67 6.41
C PRO A 271 -6.31 35.69 5.26
N GLY A 272 -7.51 35.17 5.51
CA GLY A 272 -8.56 35.07 4.51
C GLY A 272 -9.50 33.90 4.77
N THR A 273 -10.57 33.83 3.97
CA THR A 273 -11.50 32.71 3.96
C THR A 273 -10.99 31.66 2.98
N TYR A 274 -10.94 30.41 3.44
CA TYR A 274 -10.61 29.24 2.67
C TYR A 274 -11.88 28.46 2.39
N ASP A 275 -12.05 28.05 1.13
CA ASP A 275 -13.07 27.09 0.69
C ASP A 275 -12.34 26.03 -0.14
N LEU A 276 -11.97 24.95 0.53
CA LEU A 276 -11.14 23.90 -0.02
C LEU A 276 -12.01 22.71 -0.42
N LEU A 277 -11.96 22.34 -1.70
CA LEU A 277 -12.46 21.07 -2.19
C LEU A 277 -11.29 20.09 -2.23
N VAL A 278 -11.37 19.01 -1.45
CA VAL A 278 -10.40 17.93 -1.47
C VAL A 278 -11.00 16.77 -2.24
N THR A 279 -10.27 16.27 -3.23
CA THR A 279 -10.64 15.10 -4.03
C THR A 279 -9.58 14.03 -3.84
N VAL A 280 -9.99 12.79 -3.61
CA VAL A 280 -9.12 11.62 -3.58
C VAL A 280 -9.54 10.69 -4.71
N ARG A 281 -8.56 10.09 -5.40
CA ARG A 281 -8.77 9.14 -6.48
C ARG A 281 -8.00 7.85 -6.22
N ASP A 282 -8.68 6.72 -6.36
CA ASP A 282 -8.12 5.37 -6.18
C ASP A 282 -7.30 4.90 -7.41
N GLU A 283 -6.73 3.70 -7.31
CA GLU A 283 -6.01 3.01 -8.40
C GLU A 283 -6.91 2.73 -9.63
N GLY A 284 -8.22 2.55 -9.43
CA GLY A 284 -9.23 2.35 -10.48
C GLY A 284 -9.60 3.64 -11.24
N GLY A 285 -9.20 4.80 -10.72
CA GLY A 285 -9.52 6.11 -11.25
C GLY A 285 -10.86 6.69 -10.75
N ASN A 286 -11.58 6.02 -9.87
CA ASN A 286 -12.81 6.52 -9.25
C ASN A 286 -12.45 7.57 -8.19
N ALA A 287 -13.35 8.54 -7.96
CA ALA A 287 -13.04 9.68 -7.11
C ALA A 287 -14.14 10.01 -6.11
N GLY A 288 -13.71 10.27 -4.88
CA GLY A 288 -14.49 10.85 -3.80
C GLY A 288 -14.00 12.26 -3.50
N SER A 289 -14.89 13.10 -2.97
CA SER A 289 -14.51 14.46 -2.57
C SER A 289 -15.29 14.93 -1.37
N ASP A 290 -14.69 15.82 -0.61
CA ASP A 290 -15.32 16.54 0.50
C ASP A 290 -14.80 17.98 0.54
N ARG A 291 -15.55 18.87 1.20
CA ARG A 291 -15.29 20.31 1.22
C ARG A 291 -15.24 20.83 2.64
N VAL A 292 -14.26 21.69 2.92
CA VAL A 292 -14.15 22.39 4.19
C VAL A 292 -13.94 23.88 3.97
N ARG A 293 -14.62 24.68 4.78
CA ARG A 293 -14.46 26.13 4.84
C ARG A 293 -14.00 26.54 6.21
N PHE A 294 -13.04 27.47 6.27
CA PHE A 294 -12.55 28.04 7.52
C PHE A 294 -11.96 29.43 7.25
N THR A 295 -11.73 30.21 8.30
CA THR A 295 -11.19 31.57 8.18
C THR A 295 -9.93 31.72 9.00
N ILE A 296 -8.89 32.29 8.38
CA ILE A 296 -7.66 32.69 9.05
C ILE A 296 -7.72 34.20 9.30
N LEU A 297 -7.62 34.60 10.56
CA LEU A 297 -7.63 35.98 11.01
C LEU A 297 -6.19 36.49 11.23
N PRO A 298 -5.92 37.79 10.99
CA PRO A 298 -4.63 38.40 11.29
C PRO A 298 -4.25 38.26 12.78
N GLU A 299 -2.95 38.31 13.06
CA GLU A 299 -2.43 38.31 14.43
C GLU A 299 -3.06 39.44 15.25
N GLY A 300 -3.48 39.13 16.48
CA GLY A 300 -4.15 40.07 17.39
C GLY A 300 -5.65 40.24 17.17
N SER A 301 -6.27 39.47 16.27
CA SER A 301 -7.74 39.41 16.15
C SER A 301 -8.36 38.67 17.34
N GLU A 302 -9.58 39.03 17.71
CA GLU A 302 -10.40 38.22 18.62
C GLU A 302 -10.85 36.95 17.88
N ASP A 303 -10.68 35.79 18.52
CA ASP A 303 -11.13 34.51 17.98
C ASP A 303 -12.62 34.28 18.31
N PRO A 304 -13.53 34.27 17.31
CA PRO A 304 -14.95 34.05 17.53
C PRO A 304 -15.26 32.67 18.12
N ASP A 305 -14.40 31.68 17.90
CA ASP A 305 -14.56 30.32 18.39
C ASP A 305 -13.93 30.14 19.78
N SER A 306 -13.18 31.14 20.28
CA SER A 306 -12.74 31.16 21.67
C SER A 306 -13.91 31.51 22.57
N THR A 307 -14.55 30.49 23.15
CA THR A 307 -15.47 30.73 24.27
C THR A 307 -14.67 31.14 25.49
N THR A 308 -14.23 32.40 25.57
CA THR A 308 -13.96 33.04 26.86
C THR A 308 -15.33 33.27 27.51
N GLY A 309 -15.71 32.32 28.36
CA GLY A 309 -16.80 32.49 29.31
C GLY A 309 -16.44 33.64 30.25
N ASP A 310 -16.85 34.85 29.88
CA ASP A 310 -16.77 36.02 30.73
C ASP A 310 -17.89 35.91 31.77
N SER A 311 -17.53 35.46 32.96
CA SER A 311 -18.40 35.42 34.14
C SER A 311 -17.72 36.18 35.26
N ASP A 312 -17.81 37.50 35.21
CA ASP A 312 -17.45 38.38 36.32
C ASP A 312 -18.73 38.79 37.07
N GLY A 313 -18.84 38.42 38.36
CA GLY A 313 -20.02 38.74 39.15
C GLY A 313 -20.17 38.14 40.57
N THR A 314 -19.11 38.17 41.39
CA THR A 314 -19.08 38.43 42.86
C THR A 314 -19.98 37.70 43.89
N GLY A 315 -19.32 37.05 44.87
CA GLY A 315 -19.70 36.87 46.31
C GLY A 315 -20.48 35.60 46.66
N ASP A 316 -20.27 34.86 47.76
CA ASP A 316 -19.49 35.01 48.99
C ASP A 316 -19.47 33.65 49.77
N THR A 317 -18.42 33.46 50.58
CA THR A 317 -18.20 32.60 51.77
C THR A 317 -18.65 31.12 51.87
N GLY A 318 -17.71 30.25 52.29
CA GLY A 318 -18.01 28.96 52.92
C GLY A 318 -16.85 27.98 53.05
N ASP A 319 -16.20 27.99 54.20
CA ASP A 319 -14.99 27.28 54.64
C ASP A 319 -15.15 25.75 54.87
N THR A 320 -13.97 25.10 55.00
CA THR A 320 -13.59 23.84 55.68
C THR A 320 -13.43 22.54 54.89
N GLY A 321 -12.21 21.99 54.94
CA GLY A 321 -11.98 20.54 54.87
C GLY A 321 -10.65 20.08 54.27
N GLU A 322 -9.56 20.21 55.03
CA GLU A 322 -8.26 19.56 54.78
C GLU A 322 -8.35 18.03 54.56
N THR A 323 -7.49 17.44 53.72
CA THR A 323 -6.25 16.74 54.16
C THR A 323 -5.55 15.95 53.06
N GLY A 324 -4.23 16.21 52.92
CA GLY A 324 -3.17 15.24 52.56
C GLY A 324 -3.00 14.87 51.08
N GLY A 325 -1.84 14.98 50.43
CA GLY A 325 -0.49 15.31 50.87
C GLY A 325 0.54 14.61 49.96
N LEU A 326 1.65 15.31 49.69
CA LEU A 326 2.96 14.86 49.15
C LEU A 326 3.03 14.57 47.63
N SER A 327 4.01 14.98 46.83
CA SER A 327 5.18 15.89 46.88
C SER A 327 5.74 15.92 45.44
N GLU A 328 5.81 17.06 44.75
CA GLU A 328 7.02 17.87 44.49
C GLU A 328 8.21 17.17 43.79
N GLN A 329 8.47 17.56 42.52
CA GLN A 329 9.72 18.18 42.00
C GLN A 329 10.25 17.68 40.63
N GLN A 330 10.55 18.68 39.78
CA GLN A 330 11.46 18.71 38.60
C GLN A 330 10.96 18.04 37.31
N GLY A 331 10.96 18.65 36.11
CA GLY A 331 11.62 19.87 35.61
C GLY A 331 12.69 19.54 34.54
N CYS A 332 12.39 19.90 33.28
CA CYS A 332 13.30 20.24 32.15
C CYS A 332 14.08 19.15 31.36
N ASP A 333 13.69 19.00 30.08
CA ASP A 333 14.40 19.37 28.83
C ASP A 333 15.92 19.09 28.59
N LEU A 334 16.24 19.02 27.28
CA LEU A 334 17.51 18.94 26.53
C LEU A 334 17.99 17.50 26.23
N GLY A 335 18.14 17.02 24.99
CA GLY A 335 18.23 17.66 23.67
C GLY A 335 19.52 17.18 22.99
N ILE A 336 19.44 16.54 21.81
CA ILE A 336 20.53 16.55 20.82
C ILE A 336 19.94 16.60 19.40
N THR A 337 20.26 17.71 18.75
CA THR A 337 20.12 18.06 17.33
C THR A 337 21.20 17.44 16.45
N ALA A 338 20.88 17.15 15.18
CA ALA A 338 21.62 17.51 13.94
C ALA A 338 21.22 16.57 12.77
N GLY A 339 20.91 16.99 11.55
CA GLY A 339 20.86 18.34 10.98
C GLY A 339 20.56 18.33 9.46
N GLY A 340 19.97 19.43 8.99
CA GLY A 340 20.10 19.99 7.62
C GLY A 340 19.05 19.58 6.56
N PRO A 341 18.82 20.42 5.52
CA PRO A 341 18.87 21.88 5.44
C PRO A 341 17.53 22.51 4.99
N ALA A 342 17.43 23.82 5.24
CA ALA A 342 16.32 24.69 4.91
C ALA A 342 15.98 24.73 3.41
N TRP A 343 14.68 24.66 3.10
CA TRP A 343 14.14 25.20 1.86
C TRP A 343 12.86 26.00 2.15
N LEU A 344 12.97 27.29 1.89
CA LEU A 344 11.85 28.21 1.71
C LEU A 344 10.97 27.73 0.55
N VAL A 345 9.67 27.58 0.77
CA VAL A 345 8.69 27.60 -0.31
C VAL A 345 7.85 28.86 -0.16
N VAL A 346 8.26 29.88 -0.93
CA VAL A 346 7.44 31.04 -1.25
C VAL A 346 6.60 30.67 -2.46
N LEU A 347 5.28 30.57 -2.29
CA LEU A 347 4.33 30.54 -3.41
C LEU A 347 4.28 31.93 -4.06
N ALA A 348 4.99 32.10 -5.18
CA ALA A 348 4.90 33.28 -6.03
C ALA A 348 4.57 32.88 -7.47
N LEU A 349 3.33 33.12 -7.87
CA LEU A 349 2.83 33.04 -9.25
C LEU A 349 3.52 34.09 -10.13
N GLY A 350 4.25 33.63 -11.15
CA GLY A 350 4.96 34.50 -12.10
C GLY A 350 4.97 33.96 -13.53
N ARG A 351 3.95 34.34 -14.33
CA ARG A 351 3.91 34.17 -15.79
C ARG A 351 5.18 34.68 -16.48
N ARG A 352 5.81 33.89 -17.35
CA ARG A 352 6.62 34.42 -18.47
C ARG A 352 6.47 33.66 -19.79
N ARG A 353 6.66 34.45 -20.84
CA ARG A 353 6.22 34.31 -22.23
C ARG A 353 7.11 33.39 -23.07
N ARG A 354 6.51 32.76 -24.08
CA ARG A 354 7.19 32.15 -25.24
C ARG A 354 7.82 33.20 -26.16
N ARG A 355 9.00 32.87 -26.70
CA ARG A 355 9.63 33.19 -28.02
C ARG A 355 11.15 33.03 -27.86
N ALA A 356 11.99 32.68 -28.82
CA ALA A 356 11.97 31.98 -30.10
C ALA A 356 13.45 31.88 -30.53
N LEU A 357 13.81 30.80 -31.25
CA LEU A 357 14.95 30.59 -32.17
C LEU A 357 16.30 31.33 -31.96
N ALA A 358 17.38 30.56 -31.96
CA ALA A 358 18.53 30.83 -32.84
C ALA A 358 19.27 29.52 -33.22
N VAL A 359 19.30 29.26 -34.52
CA VAL A 359 20.10 28.25 -35.23
C VAL A 359 21.54 28.74 -35.34
N ARG A 360 22.54 27.84 -35.19
CA ARG A 360 23.86 28.01 -35.84
C ARG A 360 24.40 26.69 -36.38
N HIS A 361 24.68 26.73 -37.68
CA HIS A 361 25.43 25.79 -38.51
C HIS A 361 26.93 25.73 -38.15
N THR A 362 27.54 24.55 -38.27
CA THR A 362 28.78 24.27 -39.04
C THR A 362 29.00 22.74 -39.10
N ALA A 363 28.81 22.10 -40.27
CA ALA A 363 29.84 21.63 -41.24
C ALA A 363 30.53 20.31 -40.83
N LEU A 364 30.08 19.15 -41.32
CA LEU A 364 30.50 18.43 -42.55
C LEU A 364 31.87 17.73 -42.46
N ALA A 365 31.86 16.40 -42.36
CA ALA A 365 32.87 15.50 -42.91
C ALA A 365 32.19 14.18 -43.36
N SER A 366 32.32 13.85 -44.65
CA SER A 366 31.74 12.68 -45.32
C SER A 366 32.59 11.40 -45.13
N PRO A 367 31.99 10.20 -45.29
CA PRO A 367 32.67 8.92 -45.11
C PRO A 367 33.34 8.39 -46.39
N PRO A 368 34.31 7.45 -46.30
CA PRO A 368 34.80 6.72 -47.46
C PRO A 368 33.89 5.54 -47.84
N ALA A 369 33.74 5.33 -49.15
CA ALA A 369 32.95 4.27 -49.79
C ALA A 369 33.67 2.90 -49.78
N PRO A 370 32.94 1.79 -49.96
CA PRO A 370 33.46 0.42 -49.83
C PRO A 370 34.20 -0.06 -51.07
N ARG A 371 35.09 -1.05 -50.87
CA ARG A 371 35.61 -1.97 -51.89
C ARG A 371 35.33 -3.40 -51.47
#